data_AF-A0A1I0W4I2-F1
#
_entry.id   AF-A0A1I0W4I2-F1
#
_cell.length_a   1.000
_cell.length_b   1.000
_cell.length_c   1.000
_cell.angle_alpha   90.00
_cell.angle_beta   90.00
_cell.angle_gamma   90.00
#
_symmetry.space_group_name_H-M   'P 1'
#
loop_
_entity.id
_entity.type
_entity.pdbx_description
1 polymer ?
#
loop_
_entity_poly.entity_id
_entity_poly.type
_entity_poly.pdbx_seq_one_letter_code
_entity_poly.pdbx_strand_id
1 'polypeptide(L)'
;MAKGIDKATPVTAAQAKTLASAGYAFAARYLVPSSYAWKRMTADEAKLITAAGMRIVSVYETTANRAASGADAGRNDGAAAYAEALAVGQPKGTVIYFAVDYDAQSKDFDAIEAYLKAAAKQITGYETGVYGSYTVVEEMAKRGACAHFWQTYAWSRGKRSDKANIFQYKIDTTVSGIALDLNESYGNEGWWDTNPSKNPGTNPEPDEEEITMKPEDAEKIIKFLSAAWFAATTKSDKAEFNRLANEVRKAAGMPTE
;
A
#
# COMPACT_ATOMS: atom_id res chain seq x y z
N MET A 1 -12.52 9.16 -8.25
CA MET A 1 -11.31 9.90 -8.67
C MET A 1 -10.72 10.60 -7.47
N ALA A 2 -9.44 10.39 -7.19
CA ALA A 2 -8.73 11.08 -6.11
C ALA A 2 -7.53 11.88 -6.67
N LYS A 3 -7.21 13.03 -6.08
CA LYS A 3 -6.03 13.81 -6.44
C LYS A 3 -4.81 13.27 -5.71
N GLY A 4 -3.66 13.26 -6.37
CA GLY A 4 -2.40 12.95 -5.74
C GLY A 4 -1.26 13.75 -6.32
N ILE A 5 -0.10 13.54 -5.71
CA ILE A 5 1.15 14.14 -6.14
C ILE A 5 2.18 13.05 -6.38
N ASP A 6 3.20 13.37 -7.14
CA ASP A 6 4.48 12.68 -7.04
C ASP A 6 5.58 13.72 -6.87
N LYS A 7 6.64 13.32 -6.17
CA LYS A 7 7.73 14.22 -5.84
C LYS A 7 9.02 13.43 -5.80
N ALA A 8 10.07 13.90 -6.48
CA ALA A 8 11.37 13.25 -6.45
C ALA A 8 11.97 13.22 -5.04
N THR A 9 12.09 14.38 -4.38
CA THR A 9 12.71 14.46 -3.04
C THR A 9 11.74 14.03 -1.92
N PRO A 10 12.26 13.60 -0.75
CA PRO A 10 11.46 13.34 0.43
C PRO A 10 10.49 14.47 0.80
N VAL A 11 9.30 14.07 1.24
CA VAL A 11 8.22 14.90 1.75
C VAL A 11 8.42 15.09 3.25
N THR A 12 8.47 16.34 3.70
CA THR A 12 8.56 16.63 5.13
C THR A 12 7.19 16.55 5.80
N ALA A 13 7.14 16.44 7.14
CA ALA A 13 5.89 16.44 7.90
C ALA A 13 5.01 17.67 7.61
N ALA A 14 5.62 18.86 7.52
CA ALA A 14 4.92 20.11 7.21
C ALA A 14 4.35 20.11 5.78
N GLN A 15 5.11 19.59 4.82
CA GLN A 15 4.65 19.44 3.43
C GLN A 15 3.50 18.44 3.35
N ALA A 16 3.61 17.27 3.99
CA ALA A 16 2.57 16.25 4.01
C ALA A 16 1.25 16.82 4.55
N LYS A 17 1.29 17.51 5.70
CA LYS A 17 0.10 18.17 6.28
C LYS A 17 -0.49 19.24 5.35
N THR A 18 0.37 20.03 4.70
CA THR A 18 -0.05 21.08 3.76
C THR A 18 -0.77 20.49 2.54
N LEU A 19 -0.20 19.43 1.96
CA LEU A 19 -0.77 18.74 0.81
C LEU A 19 -2.08 18.02 1.16
N ALA A 20 -2.13 17.32 2.29
CA ALA A 20 -3.36 16.68 2.75
C ALA A 20 -4.48 17.71 3.00
N SER A 21 -4.16 18.84 3.64
CA SER A 21 -5.13 19.93 3.87
C SER A 21 -5.59 20.60 2.57
N ALA A 22 -4.76 20.55 1.52
CA ALA A 22 -5.12 21.00 0.18
C ALA A 22 -5.95 19.96 -0.63
N GLY A 23 -6.29 18.82 -0.02
CA GLY A 23 -7.16 17.80 -0.61
C GLY A 23 -6.45 16.74 -1.47
N TYR A 24 -5.12 16.62 -1.38
CA TYR A 24 -4.40 15.50 -1.98
C TYR A 24 -4.57 14.25 -1.11
N ALA A 25 -4.92 13.14 -1.75
CA ALA A 25 -5.24 11.87 -1.10
C ALA A 25 -4.09 10.87 -1.15
N PHE A 26 -3.12 11.05 -2.05
CA PHE A 26 -1.96 10.18 -2.15
C PHE A 26 -0.70 10.90 -2.62
N ALA A 27 0.46 10.31 -2.29
CA ALA A 27 1.78 10.72 -2.76
C ALA A 27 2.52 9.52 -3.36
N ALA A 28 2.99 9.62 -4.59
CA ALA A 28 3.88 8.62 -5.17
C ALA A 28 5.33 8.91 -4.81
N ARG A 29 6.05 7.87 -4.33
CA ARG A 29 7.38 7.99 -3.72
C ARG A 29 8.30 6.82 -4.11
N TYR A 30 9.60 7.10 -4.10
CA TYR A 30 10.60 6.27 -4.78
C TYR A 30 11.22 5.19 -3.88
N LEU A 31 11.13 3.93 -4.32
CA LEU A 31 11.76 2.75 -3.72
C LEU A 31 13.14 2.46 -4.33
N VAL A 32 14.06 3.42 -4.28
CA VAL A 32 15.38 3.28 -4.92
C VAL A 32 16.48 2.99 -3.89
N PRO A 33 17.62 2.38 -4.29
CA PRO A 33 18.72 2.09 -3.38
C PRO A 33 19.28 3.33 -2.67
N SER A 34 19.98 3.11 -1.56
CA SER A 34 20.62 4.18 -0.77
C SER A 34 21.62 5.06 -1.55
N SER A 35 22.18 4.57 -2.66
CA SER A 35 22.98 5.39 -3.59
C SER A 35 22.19 6.53 -4.25
N TYR A 36 20.85 6.46 -4.21
CA TYR A 36 19.91 7.50 -4.66
C TYR A 36 19.20 8.17 -3.47
N ALA A 37 19.91 8.36 -2.34
CA ALA A 37 19.37 8.90 -1.09
C ALA A 37 18.55 10.20 -1.25
N TRP A 38 18.87 11.03 -2.24
CA TRP A 38 18.19 12.29 -2.50
C TRP A 38 16.72 12.14 -2.94
N LYS A 39 16.33 10.99 -3.51
CA LYS A 39 14.93 10.68 -3.88
C LYS A 39 14.30 9.52 -3.10
N ARG A 40 15.13 8.64 -2.53
CA ARG A 40 14.73 7.45 -1.76
C ARG A 40 13.75 7.77 -0.64
N MET A 41 12.65 7.02 -0.57
CA MET A 41 11.71 7.07 0.55
C MET A 41 12.23 6.30 1.76
N THR A 42 11.89 6.77 2.97
CA THR A 42 12.19 6.07 4.23
C THR A 42 10.91 5.60 4.92
N ALA A 43 11.04 4.66 5.86
CA ALA A 43 9.92 4.22 6.70
C ALA A 43 9.30 5.39 7.50
N ASP A 44 10.13 6.31 8.00
CA ASP A 44 9.64 7.48 8.73
C ASP A 44 8.90 8.46 7.81
N GLU A 45 9.36 8.65 6.57
CA GLU A 45 8.62 9.41 5.56
C GLU A 45 7.25 8.77 5.28
N ALA A 46 7.20 7.45 5.08
CA ALA A 46 5.95 6.73 4.83
C ALA A 46 4.93 6.91 5.98
N LYS A 47 5.40 6.85 7.24
CA LYS A 47 4.58 7.12 8.42
C LYS A 47 4.08 8.55 8.47
N LEU A 48 4.93 9.53 8.13
CA LEU A 48 4.56 10.95 8.11
C LEU A 48 3.49 11.26 7.04
N ILE A 49 3.62 10.67 5.85
CA ILE A 49 2.62 10.77 4.76
C ILE A 49 1.28 10.17 5.23
N THR A 50 1.33 8.97 5.80
CA THR A 50 0.15 8.27 6.33
C THR A 50 -0.52 9.06 7.45
N ALA A 51 0.26 9.57 8.41
CA ALA A 51 -0.24 10.35 9.54
C ALA A 51 -0.87 11.69 9.12
N ALA A 52 -0.47 12.24 7.98
CA ALA A 52 -1.12 13.41 7.38
C ALA A 52 -2.46 13.08 6.71
N GLY A 53 -2.81 11.78 6.56
CA GLY A 53 -4.06 11.33 5.95
C GLY A 53 -3.93 10.98 4.46
N MET A 54 -2.72 10.87 3.92
CA MET A 54 -2.48 10.47 2.53
C MET A 54 -2.04 9.01 2.43
N ARG A 55 -2.38 8.36 1.32
CA ARG A 55 -1.85 7.06 0.91
C ARG A 55 -0.57 7.20 0.10
N ILE A 56 0.13 6.10 -0.13
CA ILE A 56 1.41 6.03 -0.82
C ILE A 56 1.28 5.18 -2.07
N VAL A 57 1.84 5.65 -3.18
CA VAL A 57 2.08 4.85 -4.40
C VAL A 57 3.58 4.63 -4.52
N SER A 58 4.01 3.37 -4.65
CA SER A 58 5.44 3.06 -4.75
C SER A 58 5.90 3.03 -6.19
N VAL A 59 7.00 3.73 -6.50
CA VAL A 59 7.63 3.72 -7.83
C VAL A 59 9.12 3.44 -7.74
N TYR A 60 9.64 2.65 -8.67
CA TYR A 60 11.06 2.39 -8.85
C TYR A 60 11.56 3.07 -10.12
N GLU A 61 12.59 3.90 -9.95
CA GLU A 61 13.27 4.56 -11.07
C GLU A 61 14.67 5.04 -10.67
N THR A 62 15.71 4.42 -11.24
CA THR A 62 17.11 4.85 -11.08
C THR A 62 17.57 5.76 -12.22
N THR A 63 17.25 5.39 -13.47
CA THR A 63 17.48 6.21 -14.66
C THR A 63 16.29 6.13 -15.61
N ALA A 64 16.05 7.20 -16.36
CA ALA A 64 14.87 7.38 -17.19
C ALA A 64 14.58 6.20 -18.16
N ASN A 65 15.62 5.73 -18.87
CA ASN A 65 15.50 4.68 -19.88
C ASN A 65 15.87 3.27 -19.39
N ARG A 66 15.89 3.05 -18.08
CA ARG A 66 16.39 1.81 -17.47
C ARG A 66 15.67 0.56 -17.98
N ALA A 67 14.35 0.65 -18.18
CA ALA A 67 13.53 -0.46 -18.68
C ALA A 67 13.93 -0.97 -20.08
N ALA A 68 14.55 -0.11 -20.91
CA ALA A 68 15.06 -0.51 -22.23
C ALA A 68 16.22 -1.52 -22.16
N SER A 69 16.82 -1.70 -20.97
CA SER A 69 17.92 -2.65 -20.75
C SER A 69 17.43 -4.10 -20.55
N GLY A 70 16.12 -4.34 -20.61
CA GLY A 70 15.57 -5.70 -20.68
C GLY A 70 15.61 -6.49 -19.37
N ALA A 71 15.53 -7.82 -19.49
CA ALA A 71 15.29 -8.72 -18.38
C ALA A 71 16.37 -8.65 -17.27
N ASP A 72 17.64 -8.48 -17.61
CA ASP A 72 18.74 -8.47 -16.63
C ASP A 72 18.64 -7.23 -15.73
N ALA A 73 18.28 -6.11 -16.33
CA ALA A 73 17.96 -4.89 -15.61
C ALA A 73 16.73 -5.09 -14.70
N GLY A 74 15.67 -5.69 -15.23
CA GLY A 74 14.45 -5.97 -14.46
C GLY A 74 14.69 -6.87 -13.25
N ARG A 75 15.56 -7.89 -13.37
CA ARG A 75 15.93 -8.74 -12.22
C ARG A 75 16.65 -7.94 -11.13
N ASN A 76 17.64 -7.14 -11.49
CA ASN A 76 18.42 -6.38 -10.51
C ASN A 76 17.56 -5.30 -9.83
N ASP A 77 16.78 -4.58 -10.63
CA ASP A 77 15.96 -3.47 -10.17
C ASP A 77 14.75 -3.96 -9.38
N GLY A 78 14.13 -5.07 -9.78
CA GLY A 78 13.07 -5.72 -9.03
C GLY A 78 13.54 -6.21 -7.66
N ALA A 79 14.74 -6.81 -7.58
CA ALA A 79 15.32 -7.22 -6.30
C ALA A 79 15.63 -6.02 -5.39
N ALA A 80 16.13 -4.92 -5.96
CA ALA A 80 16.35 -3.67 -5.23
C ALA A 80 15.02 -3.07 -4.74
N ALA A 81 14.01 -2.97 -5.60
CA ALA A 81 12.68 -2.47 -5.25
C ALA A 81 12.05 -3.30 -4.12
N TYR A 82 12.22 -4.63 -4.17
CA TYR A 82 11.73 -5.54 -3.14
C TYR A 82 12.39 -5.26 -1.79
N ALA A 83 13.72 -5.13 -1.75
CA ALA A 83 14.45 -4.80 -0.52
C ALA A 83 13.99 -3.46 0.07
N GLU A 84 13.76 -2.46 -0.79
CA GLU A 84 13.27 -1.14 -0.38
C GLU A 84 11.82 -1.19 0.13
N ALA A 85 10.94 -1.93 -0.55
CA ALA A 85 9.55 -2.15 -0.11
C ALA A 85 9.50 -2.75 1.30
N LEU A 86 10.33 -3.77 1.57
CA LEU A 86 10.44 -4.35 2.92
C LEU A 86 10.98 -3.34 3.93
N ALA A 87 12.01 -2.56 3.56
CA ALA A 87 12.63 -1.58 4.44
C ALA A 87 11.70 -0.43 4.86
N VAL A 88 10.81 0.00 3.97
CA VAL A 88 9.81 1.04 4.27
C VAL A 88 8.54 0.49 4.93
N GLY A 89 8.43 -0.83 5.07
CA GLY A 89 7.25 -1.50 5.60
C GLY A 89 6.06 -1.48 4.65
N GLN A 90 6.31 -1.51 3.33
CA GLN A 90 5.25 -1.61 2.35
C GLN A 90 4.48 -2.94 2.56
N PRO A 91 3.15 -2.89 2.69
CA PRO A 91 2.32 -4.07 2.90
C PRO A 91 2.26 -4.96 1.65
N LYS A 92 2.23 -6.27 1.83
CA LYS A 92 1.96 -7.22 0.72
C LYS A 92 0.59 -6.94 0.10
N GLY A 93 0.36 -7.46 -1.11
CA GLY A 93 -0.87 -7.23 -1.88
C GLY A 93 -0.99 -5.82 -2.46
N THR A 94 0.08 -5.03 -2.41
CA THR A 94 0.14 -3.67 -2.96
C THR A 94 1.07 -3.62 -4.18
N VAL A 95 1.12 -2.48 -4.87
CA VAL A 95 1.78 -2.36 -6.17
C VAL A 95 3.13 -1.66 -6.07
N ILE A 96 4.08 -2.09 -6.90
CA ILE A 96 5.30 -1.36 -7.22
C ILE A 96 5.30 -1.03 -8.72
N TYR A 97 5.30 0.27 -9.05
CA TYR A 97 5.39 0.75 -10.42
C TYR A 97 6.85 0.84 -10.86
N PHE A 98 7.18 0.33 -12.05
CA PHE A 98 8.50 0.55 -12.66
C PHE A 98 8.40 1.57 -13.78
N ALA A 99 9.30 2.56 -13.76
CA ALA A 99 9.23 3.69 -14.67
C ALA A 99 9.86 3.42 -16.05
N VAL A 100 9.14 3.85 -17.08
CA VAL A 100 9.59 4.04 -18.45
C VAL A 100 9.51 5.55 -18.73
N ASP A 101 10.47 6.30 -18.19
CA ASP A 101 10.43 7.77 -18.16
C ASP A 101 11.11 8.39 -19.39
N TYR A 102 10.74 7.94 -20.57
CA TYR A 102 11.23 8.48 -21.84
C TYR A 102 10.23 8.27 -22.97
N ASP A 103 10.47 8.90 -24.13
CA ASP A 103 9.69 8.70 -25.34
C ASP A 103 9.99 7.32 -25.96
N ALA A 104 9.52 6.26 -25.30
CA ALA A 104 9.73 4.88 -25.73
C ALA A 104 9.04 4.59 -27.07
N GLN A 105 9.81 4.00 -27.99
CA GLN A 105 9.35 3.68 -29.33
C GLN A 105 9.02 2.18 -29.43
N SER A 106 8.33 1.76 -30.48
CA SER A 106 7.91 0.36 -30.64
C SER A 106 9.05 -0.66 -30.58
N LYS A 107 10.27 -0.25 -30.97
CA LYS A 107 11.49 -1.08 -30.87
C LYS A 107 11.90 -1.42 -29.43
N ASP A 108 11.43 -0.66 -28.44
CA ASP A 108 11.80 -0.81 -27.04
C ASP A 108 10.82 -1.73 -26.28
N PHE A 109 9.64 -2.02 -26.84
CA PHE A 109 8.55 -2.70 -26.12
C PHE A 109 8.89 -4.13 -25.70
N ASP A 110 9.64 -4.88 -26.52
CA ASP A 110 10.07 -6.23 -26.15
C ASP A 110 11.03 -6.20 -24.95
N ALA A 111 11.91 -5.20 -24.90
CA ALA A 111 12.82 -5.01 -23.77
C ALA A 111 12.07 -4.56 -22.51
N ILE A 112 11.13 -3.62 -22.63
CA ILE A 112 10.29 -3.16 -21.52
C ILE A 112 9.45 -4.31 -20.94
N GLU A 113 8.83 -5.13 -21.80
CA GLU A 113 8.09 -6.31 -21.37
C GLU A 113 9.00 -7.30 -20.63
N ALA A 114 10.17 -7.59 -21.18
CA ALA A 114 11.14 -8.49 -20.58
C ALA A 114 11.63 -7.95 -19.21
N TYR A 115 11.83 -6.64 -19.10
CA TYR A 115 12.16 -5.94 -17.85
C TYR A 115 11.05 -6.13 -16.81
N LEU A 116 9.80 -5.79 -17.15
CA LEU A 116 8.67 -5.87 -16.22
C LEU A 116 8.43 -7.31 -15.74
N LYS A 117 8.43 -8.29 -16.65
CA LYS A 117 8.28 -9.71 -16.31
C LYS A 117 9.42 -10.24 -15.43
N ALA A 118 10.63 -9.73 -15.62
CA ALA A 118 11.77 -10.10 -14.80
C ALA A 118 11.69 -9.47 -13.39
N ALA A 119 11.29 -8.20 -13.30
CA ALA A 119 11.09 -7.49 -12.04
C ALA A 119 9.96 -8.11 -11.20
N ALA A 120 8.85 -8.47 -11.85
CA ALA A 120 7.71 -9.14 -11.23
C ALA A 120 8.09 -10.42 -10.46
N LYS A 121 9.07 -11.17 -10.97
CA LYS A 121 9.57 -12.40 -10.32
C LYS A 121 10.36 -12.14 -9.04
N GLN A 122 10.83 -10.92 -8.82
CA GLN A 122 11.63 -10.56 -7.65
C GLN A 122 10.79 -9.98 -6.51
N ILE A 123 9.69 -9.29 -6.83
CA ILE A 123 8.85 -8.58 -5.86
C ILE A 123 7.77 -9.48 -5.25
N THR A 124 8.17 -10.63 -4.70
CA THR A 124 7.21 -11.65 -4.21
C THR A 124 6.23 -11.07 -3.18
N GLY A 125 4.93 -11.20 -3.45
CA GLY A 125 3.87 -10.66 -2.59
C GLY A 125 3.46 -9.22 -2.93
N TYR A 126 4.00 -8.64 -3.98
CA TYR A 126 3.57 -7.37 -4.56
C TYR A 126 3.15 -7.56 -6.02
N GLU A 127 2.28 -6.68 -6.48
CA GLU A 127 1.88 -6.62 -7.88
C GLU A 127 2.77 -5.65 -8.66
N THR A 128 2.98 -5.93 -9.94
CA THR A 128 3.80 -5.09 -10.82
C THR A 128 2.91 -4.09 -11.55
N GLY A 129 3.32 -2.82 -11.54
CA GLY A 129 2.77 -1.78 -12.41
C GLY A 129 3.83 -1.16 -13.31
N VAL A 130 3.38 -0.42 -14.32
CA VAL A 130 4.26 0.37 -15.19
C VAL A 130 3.86 1.85 -15.15
N TYR A 131 4.85 2.73 -15.00
CA TYR A 131 4.72 4.14 -15.29
C TYR A 131 5.26 4.42 -16.70
N GLY A 132 4.53 5.17 -17.53
CA GLY A 132 5.03 5.55 -18.85
C GLY A 132 4.02 6.30 -19.71
N SER A 133 4.38 6.52 -20.97
CA SER A 133 3.50 7.17 -21.95
C SER A 133 2.26 6.32 -22.28
N TYR A 134 1.28 6.94 -22.95
CA TYR A 134 0.09 6.26 -23.47
C TYR A 134 0.44 4.99 -24.26
N THR A 135 1.46 5.04 -25.14
CA THR A 135 1.83 3.89 -25.97
C THR A 135 2.44 2.76 -25.15
N VAL A 136 3.21 3.07 -24.10
CA VAL A 136 3.74 2.08 -23.16
C VAL A 136 2.59 1.41 -22.40
N VAL A 137 1.67 2.21 -21.85
CA VAL A 137 0.51 1.70 -21.10
C VAL A 137 -0.34 0.77 -21.97
N GLU A 138 -0.73 1.22 -23.17
CA GLU A 138 -1.55 0.42 -24.08
C GLU A 138 -0.86 -0.89 -24.49
N GLU A 139 0.42 -0.84 -24.86
CA GLU A 139 1.13 -2.03 -25.31
C GLU A 139 1.37 -3.02 -24.16
N MET A 140 1.79 -2.55 -22.98
CA MET A 140 2.00 -3.42 -21.83
C MET A 140 0.69 -4.03 -21.31
N ALA A 141 -0.43 -3.30 -21.40
CA ALA A 141 -1.76 -3.82 -21.10
C ALA A 141 -2.18 -4.88 -22.12
N LYS A 142 -2.02 -4.61 -23.42
CA LYS A 142 -2.33 -5.55 -24.50
C LYS A 142 -1.55 -6.87 -24.38
N ARG A 143 -0.29 -6.80 -23.96
CA ARG A 143 0.59 -7.97 -23.79
C ARG A 143 0.40 -8.70 -22.46
N GLY A 144 -0.35 -8.11 -21.51
CA GLY A 144 -0.47 -8.64 -20.15
C GLY A 144 0.88 -8.66 -19.42
N ALA A 145 1.73 -7.66 -19.66
CA ALA A 145 3.08 -7.60 -19.06
C ALA A 145 3.04 -7.25 -17.55
N CYS A 146 2.01 -6.53 -17.13
CA CYS A 146 1.74 -6.13 -15.75
C CYS A 146 0.25 -5.84 -15.57
N ALA A 147 -0.20 -5.59 -14.33
CA ALA A 147 -1.63 -5.44 -14.01
C ALA A 147 -2.06 -3.98 -13.72
N HIS A 148 -1.11 -3.07 -13.48
CA HIS A 148 -1.40 -1.70 -13.08
C HIS A 148 -0.66 -0.69 -13.96
N PHE A 149 -1.33 0.43 -14.24
CA PHE A 149 -0.88 1.38 -15.25
C PHE A 149 -0.96 2.81 -14.72
N TRP A 150 0.19 3.46 -14.68
CA TRP A 150 0.31 4.88 -14.40
C TRP A 150 0.77 5.60 -15.67
N GLN A 151 -0.15 6.33 -16.29
CA GLN A 151 0.15 7.07 -17.51
C GLN A 151 0.69 8.47 -17.18
N THR A 152 1.74 8.91 -17.87
CA THR A 152 2.11 10.35 -17.92
C THR A 152 1.54 11.04 -19.16
N TYR A 153 1.15 12.31 -19.06
CA TYR A 153 0.80 13.11 -20.23
C TYR A 153 2.02 13.38 -21.13
N ALA A 154 3.23 13.32 -20.57
CA ALA A 154 4.47 13.41 -21.33
C ALA A 154 4.53 12.27 -22.36
N TRP A 155 5.02 12.59 -23.56
CA TRP A 155 5.13 11.66 -24.71
C TRP A 155 3.80 11.03 -25.19
N SER A 156 2.66 11.29 -24.52
CA SER A 156 1.36 10.72 -24.85
C SER A 156 0.63 11.41 -25.99
N ARG A 157 1.18 12.52 -26.52
CA ARG A 157 0.63 13.27 -27.67
C ARG A 157 -0.86 13.62 -27.50
N GLY A 158 -1.25 14.00 -26.28
CA GLY A 158 -2.63 14.36 -25.93
C GLY A 158 -3.59 13.18 -25.76
N LYS A 159 -3.13 11.93 -25.90
CA LYS A 159 -3.96 10.74 -25.70
C LYS A 159 -4.03 10.33 -24.23
N ARG A 160 -5.12 9.67 -23.88
CA ARG A 160 -5.37 9.10 -22.55
C ARG A 160 -5.92 7.69 -22.69
N SER A 161 -5.38 6.77 -21.90
CA SER A 161 -5.73 5.36 -21.89
C SER A 161 -6.81 5.09 -20.85
N ASP A 162 -7.81 4.31 -21.22
CA ASP A 162 -8.82 3.79 -20.29
C ASP A 162 -8.27 2.65 -19.40
N LYS A 163 -7.03 2.21 -19.65
CA LYS A 163 -6.33 1.24 -18.80
C LYS A 163 -5.62 1.92 -17.62
N ALA A 164 -5.43 3.24 -17.66
CA ALA A 164 -4.70 3.96 -16.63
C ALA A 164 -5.44 3.95 -15.28
N ASN A 165 -4.80 3.39 -14.26
CA ASN A 165 -5.21 3.50 -12.85
C ASN A 165 -4.83 4.88 -12.28
N ILE A 166 -3.71 5.43 -12.74
CA ILE A 166 -3.20 6.75 -12.36
C ILE A 166 -2.84 7.54 -13.63
N PHE A 167 -3.11 8.84 -13.65
CA PHE A 167 -2.69 9.75 -14.71
C PHE A 167 -1.94 10.96 -14.16
N GLN A 168 -0.67 11.11 -14.52
CA GLN A 168 0.12 12.32 -14.28
C GLN A 168 -0.25 13.35 -15.36
N TYR A 169 -0.99 14.38 -14.97
CA TYR A 169 -1.58 15.35 -15.89
C TYR A 169 -0.83 16.68 -15.94
N LYS A 170 0.11 16.91 -15.03
CA LYS A 170 0.94 18.12 -14.97
C LYS A 170 2.25 17.85 -14.26
N ILE A 171 3.37 18.20 -14.87
CA ILE A 171 4.71 18.12 -14.27
C ILE A 171 5.28 19.51 -13.98
N ASP A 172 6.36 19.56 -13.20
CA ASP A 172 7.16 20.76 -12.88
C ASP A 172 6.31 21.91 -12.36
N THR A 173 5.40 21.61 -11.44
CA THR A 173 4.51 22.62 -10.85
C THR A 173 4.76 22.83 -9.37
N THR A 174 4.07 23.83 -8.82
CA THR A 174 4.21 24.23 -7.43
C THR A 174 2.84 24.34 -6.78
N VAL A 175 2.66 23.67 -5.64
CA VAL A 175 1.46 23.80 -4.80
C VAL A 175 1.91 24.26 -3.43
N SER A 176 1.39 25.40 -2.96
CA SER A 176 1.73 25.97 -1.64
C SER A 176 3.25 26.10 -1.42
N GLY A 177 4.00 26.46 -2.47
CA GLY A 177 5.47 26.58 -2.43
C GLY A 177 6.25 25.26 -2.54
N ILE A 178 5.58 24.13 -2.76
CA ILE A 178 6.19 22.80 -2.86
C ILE A 178 6.26 22.38 -4.34
N ALA A 179 7.47 22.17 -4.85
CA ALA A 179 7.70 21.65 -6.21
C ALA A 179 7.38 20.14 -6.29
N LEU A 180 6.49 19.78 -7.20
CA LEU A 180 5.92 18.44 -7.38
C LEU A 180 5.18 18.31 -8.73
N ASP A 181 4.77 17.08 -9.03
CA ASP A 181 3.93 16.73 -10.17
C ASP A 181 2.53 16.32 -9.70
N LEU A 182 1.52 16.50 -10.55
CA LEU A 182 0.12 16.27 -10.21
C LEU A 182 -0.43 15.04 -10.90
N ASN A 183 -1.14 14.23 -10.11
CA ASN A 183 -1.72 12.96 -10.51
C ASN A 183 -3.21 12.87 -10.17
N GLU A 184 -3.93 12.07 -10.94
CA GLU A 184 -5.30 11.66 -10.65
C GLU A 184 -5.41 10.14 -10.64
N SER A 185 -6.25 9.62 -9.74
CA SER A 185 -6.50 8.20 -9.52
C SER A 185 -7.87 7.80 -10.06
N TYR A 186 -7.98 6.60 -10.65
CA TYR A 186 -9.22 6.09 -11.26
C TYR A 186 -9.62 4.68 -10.77
N GLY A 187 -8.98 4.19 -9.71
CA GLY A 187 -9.23 2.89 -9.09
C GLY A 187 -8.15 1.86 -9.40
N ASN A 188 -8.01 0.89 -8.49
CA ASN A 188 -7.02 -0.19 -8.56
C ASN A 188 -5.56 0.30 -8.70
N GLU A 189 -5.23 1.39 -8.01
CA GLU A 189 -3.90 2.00 -8.02
C GLU A 189 -2.85 1.15 -7.28
N GLY A 190 -3.30 0.29 -6.37
CA GLY A 190 -2.42 -0.50 -5.51
C GLY A 190 -1.66 0.33 -4.49
N TRP A 191 -2.19 1.50 -4.12
CA TRP A 191 -1.65 2.33 -3.05
C TRP A 191 -1.71 1.64 -1.69
N TRP A 192 -0.99 2.17 -0.72
CA TRP A 192 -0.90 1.61 0.61
C TRP A 192 -0.77 2.70 1.66
N ASP A 193 -0.89 2.33 2.93
CA ASP A 193 -0.59 3.22 4.04
C ASP A 193 0.02 2.42 5.20
N THR A 194 0.65 3.12 6.15
CA THR A 194 1.27 2.47 7.30
C THR A 194 0.28 2.15 8.42
N ASN A 195 -1.04 2.37 8.23
CA ASN A 195 -2.01 2.00 9.25
C ASN A 195 -2.33 0.50 9.11
N PRO A 196 -2.06 -0.30 10.14
CA PRO A 196 -2.29 -1.75 10.06
C PRO A 196 -3.77 -2.10 9.78
N SER A 197 -4.72 -1.26 10.18
CA SER A 197 -6.16 -1.48 10.01
C SER A 197 -6.71 -1.26 8.59
N LYS A 198 -5.90 -0.86 7.60
CA LYS A 198 -6.38 -0.54 6.23
C LYS A 198 -5.66 -1.27 5.10
N ASN A 199 -4.80 -2.23 5.41
CA ASN A 199 -3.98 -2.90 4.39
C ASN A 199 -4.64 -4.15 3.78
N PRO A 200 -4.81 -4.19 2.45
CA PRO A 200 -5.54 -5.27 1.77
C PRO A 200 -4.76 -6.60 1.63
N GLY A 201 -3.52 -6.70 2.12
CA GLY A 201 -2.71 -7.93 2.04
C GLY A 201 -2.38 -8.61 3.37
N THR A 202 -2.93 -8.11 4.47
CA THR A 202 -3.19 -8.93 5.64
C THR A 202 -4.63 -9.38 5.51
N ASN A 203 -4.90 -10.67 5.35
CA ASN A 203 -6.17 -11.18 5.88
C ASN A 203 -6.22 -10.61 7.31
N PRO A 204 -7.22 -9.81 7.67
CA PRO A 204 -7.32 -9.38 9.04
C PRO A 204 -7.45 -10.68 9.85
N GLU A 205 -6.43 -10.97 10.67
CA GLU A 205 -6.82 -11.41 12.00
C GLU A 205 -7.81 -10.35 12.47
N PRO A 206 -9.03 -10.76 12.82
CA PRO A 206 -10.13 -9.84 13.06
C PRO A 206 -9.63 -8.76 14.01
N ASP A 207 -9.96 -7.51 13.68
CA ASP A 207 -9.61 -6.33 14.44
C ASP A 207 -9.53 -6.68 15.93
N GLU A 208 -8.39 -6.39 16.57
CA GLU A 208 -8.44 -6.08 18.00
C GLU A 208 -9.20 -4.73 18.13
N GLU A 209 -10.49 -4.72 17.77
CA GLU A 209 -11.47 -4.29 18.76
C GLU A 209 -11.08 -5.09 20.00
N GLU A 210 -10.76 -4.42 21.10
CA GLU A 210 -10.67 -5.08 22.39
C GLU A 210 -11.89 -6.02 22.47
N ILE A 211 -11.67 -7.34 22.28
CA ILE A 211 -12.76 -8.32 22.14
C ILE A 211 -13.36 -8.43 23.53
N THR A 212 -14.21 -7.47 23.85
CA THR A 212 -14.97 -7.42 25.06
C THR A 212 -16.17 -8.32 24.81
N MET A 213 -16.32 -9.33 25.66
CA MET A 213 -17.46 -10.23 25.58
C MET A 213 -18.73 -9.40 25.77
N LYS A 214 -19.71 -9.54 24.88
CA LYS A 214 -20.98 -8.83 25.06
C LYS A 214 -21.68 -9.34 26.33
N PRO A 215 -22.25 -8.47 27.18
CA PRO A 215 -22.96 -8.89 28.40
C PRO A 215 -24.03 -9.97 28.13
N GLU A 216 -24.72 -9.89 26.99
CA GLU A 216 -25.77 -10.83 26.61
C GLU A 216 -25.23 -12.25 26.33
N ASP A 217 -23.99 -12.36 25.85
CA ASP A 217 -23.35 -13.65 25.59
C ASP A 217 -22.70 -14.20 26.87
N ALA A 218 -22.15 -13.33 27.72
CA ALA A 218 -21.70 -13.69 29.06
C ALA A 218 -22.82 -14.30 29.89
N GLU A 219 -24.03 -13.70 29.88
CA GLU A 219 -25.20 -14.23 30.58
C GLU A 219 -25.59 -15.64 30.11
N LYS A 220 -25.50 -15.92 28.81
CA LYS A 220 -25.80 -17.27 28.29
C LYS A 220 -24.79 -18.29 28.81
N ILE A 221 -23.50 -17.96 28.81
CA ILE A 221 -22.43 -18.83 29.30
C ILE A 221 -22.57 -19.04 30.81
N ILE A 222 -22.84 -17.97 31.57
CA ILE A 222 -23.04 -18.03 33.03
C ILE A 222 -24.22 -18.93 33.38
N LYS A 223 -25.30 -18.98 32.59
CA LYS A 223 -26.42 -19.94 32.82
C LYS A 223 -25.97 -21.39 32.73
N PHE A 224 -25.10 -21.74 31.79
CA PHE A 224 -24.54 -23.11 31.71
C PHE A 224 -23.62 -23.41 32.90
N LEU A 225 -22.76 -22.45 33.28
CA LEU A 225 -21.88 -22.61 34.45
C LEU A 225 -22.68 -22.71 35.75
N SER A 226 -23.79 -21.97 35.87
CA SER A 226 -24.71 -22.05 37.01
C SER A 226 -25.38 -23.42 37.10
N ALA A 227 -25.85 -23.97 35.97
CA ALA A 227 -26.41 -25.32 35.93
C ALA A 227 -25.37 -26.38 36.35
N ALA A 228 -24.13 -26.26 35.88
CA ALA A 228 -23.02 -27.13 36.28
C ALA A 228 -22.67 -26.98 37.77
N TRP A 229 -22.71 -25.75 38.29
CA TRP A 229 -22.54 -25.47 39.72
C TRP A 229 -23.61 -26.15 40.59
N PHE A 230 -24.87 -26.14 40.15
CA PHE A 230 -25.95 -26.84 40.86
C PHE A 230 -25.80 -28.36 40.81
N ALA A 231 -25.27 -28.90 39.70
CA ALA A 231 -25.02 -30.33 39.53
C ALA A 231 -23.75 -30.83 40.27
N ALA A 232 -22.80 -29.94 40.57
CA ALA A 232 -21.57 -30.28 41.26
C ALA A 232 -21.81 -30.77 42.70
N THR A 233 -21.16 -31.87 43.09
CA THR A 233 -21.34 -32.50 44.42
C THR A 233 -20.27 -32.09 45.43
N THR A 234 -19.14 -31.54 44.97
CA THR A 234 -18.03 -31.13 45.85
C THR A 234 -17.94 -29.61 46.01
N LYS A 235 -17.42 -29.17 47.15
CA LYS A 235 -17.17 -27.75 47.42
C LYS A 235 -16.11 -27.16 46.48
N SER A 236 -15.13 -27.97 46.07
CA SER A 236 -14.06 -27.56 45.15
C SER A 236 -14.61 -27.25 43.76
N ASP A 237 -15.45 -28.14 43.22
CA ASP A 237 -16.03 -27.95 41.88
C ASP A 237 -16.98 -26.76 41.85
N LYS A 238 -17.76 -26.58 42.93
CA LYS A 238 -18.61 -25.38 43.09
C LYS A 238 -17.78 -24.09 43.15
N ALA A 239 -16.63 -24.09 43.82
CA ALA A 239 -15.75 -22.92 43.83
C ALA A 239 -15.19 -22.64 42.42
N GLU A 240 -14.84 -23.68 41.68
CA GLU A 240 -14.29 -23.55 40.32
C GLU A 240 -15.32 -23.03 39.32
N PHE A 241 -16.54 -23.55 39.31
CA PHE A 241 -17.59 -23.00 38.44
C PHE A 241 -17.92 -21.55 38.77
N ASN A 242 -17.86 -21.15 40.04
CA ASN A 242 -18.09 -19.78 40.44
C ASN A 242 -16.93 -18.85 40.00
N ARG A 243 -15.68 -19.32 40.14
CA ARG A 243 -14.49 -18.64 39.60
C ARG A 243 -14.61 -18.42 38.08
N LEU A 244 -14.97 -19.48 37.34
CA LEU A 244 -15.15 -19.42 35.89
C LEU A 244 -16.25 -18.43 35.49
N ALA A 245 -17.38 -18.41 36.21
CA ALA A 245 -18.43 -17.43 35.97
C ALA A 245 -17.93 -15.99 36.17
N ASN A 246 -17.08 -15.75 37.17
CA ASN A 246 -16.49 -14.43 37.41
C ASN A 246 -15.45 -14.01 36.36
N GLU A 247 -14.69 -14.95 35.79
CA GLU A 247 -13.81 -14.63 34.65
C GLU A 247 -14.62 -14.23 33.41
N VAL A 248 -15.76 -14.91 33.17
CA VAL A 248 -16.70 -14.55 32.10
C VAL A 248 -17.31 -13.17 32.34
N ARG A 249 -17.70 -12.83 33.58
CA ARG A 249 -18.21 -11.50 33.94
C ARG A 249 -17.16 -10.41 33.71
N LYS A 250 -15.90 -10.62 34.11
CA LYS A 250 -14.79 -9.68 33.89
C LYS A 250 -14.55 -9.43 32.40
N ALA A 251 -14.52 -10.49 31.59
CA ALA A 251 -14.35 -10.38 30.14
C ALA A 251 -15.46 -9.57 29.46
N ALA A 252 -16.63 -9.46 30.11
CA ALA A 252 -17.77 -8.69 29.63
C ALA A 252 -17.98 -7.34 30.32
N GLY A 253 -17.07 -6.91 31.19
CA GLY A 253 -17.22 -5.67 31.97
C GLY A 253 -18.37 -5.70 32.99
N MET A 254 -18.81 -6.88 33.42
CA MET A 254 -19.88 -7.07 34.40
C MET A 254 -19.32 -7.17 35.84
N PRO A 255 -20.09 -6.77 36.88
CA PRO A 255 -19.70 -6.97 38.29
C PRO A 255 -19.56 -8.46 38.64
N THR A 256 -18.53 -8.85 39.39
CA THR A 256 -18.35 -10.21 39.91
C THR A 256 -19.23 -10.48 41.13
N GLU A 257 -19.61 -11.74 41.36
CA GLU A 257 -20.46 -12.20 42.48
C GLU A 257 -19.80 -13.29 43.32
#